data_AF-A0A0F7PMQ1-F1
#
_entry.id   AF-A0A0F7PMQ1-F1
#
_cell.length_a   1.000
_cell.length_b   1.000
_cell.length_c   1.000
_cell.angle_alpha   90.00
_cell.angle_beta   90.00
_cell.angle_gamma   90.00
#
_symmetry.space_group_name_H-M   'P 1'
#
loop_
_entity.id
_entity.type
_entity.pdbx_description
1 polymer ?
#
loop_
_entity_poly.entity_id
_entity_poly.type
_entity_poly.pdbx_seq_one_letter_code
_entity_poly.pdbx_strand_id
1 'polypeptide(L)' 'MSSQIARLFTTHPHSVDESYFEHLLFAGTFSGKLFIAGLAALCHAVLPFTFEKTASRMINELHHRMHNRSK' A
#
# COMPACT_ATOMS: atom_id res chain seq x y z
N MET A 1 8.62 -31.50 1.39
CA MET A 1 7.21 -31.38 1.00
C MET A 1 6.72 -30.01 1.43
N SER A 2 6.86 -28.99 0.57
CA SER A 2 6.34 -27.65 0.87
C SER A 2 4.83 -27.74 1.00
N SER A 3 4.30 -27.39 2.17
CA SER A 3 2.85 -27.40 2.39
C SER A 3 2.19 -26.50 1.35
N GLN A 4 1.07 -26.93 0.77
CA GLN A 4 0.31 -26.14 -0.22
C GLN A 4 0.04 -24.70 0.28
N ILE A 5 -0.07 -24.54 1.60
CA ILE A 5 -0.23 -23.26 2.30
C ILE A 5 0.97 -22.34 2.08
N ALA A 6 2.20 -22.83 2.17
CA ALA A 6 3.40 -22.00 2.00
C ALA A 6 3.47 -21.39 0.58
N ARG A 7 2.99 -22.09 -0.46
CA ARG A 7 2.94 -21.55 -1.82
C ARG A 7 2.01 -20.33 -1.93
N LEU A 8 0.92 -20.27 -1.16
CA LEU A 8 0.01 -19.12 -1.18
C LEU A 8 0.70 -17.82 -0.75
N PHE A 9 1.64 -17.91 0.20
CA PHE A 9 2.34 -16.75 0.74
C PHE A 9 3.61 -16.40 -0.03
N THR A 10 4.21 -17.33 -0.77
CA THR A 10 5.50 -17.10 -1.46
C THR A 10 5.38 -16.92 -2.96
N THR A 11 4.31 -17.42 -3.60
CA THR A 11 4.15 -17.30 -5.07
C THR A 11 4.08 -15.85 -5.52
N HIS A 12 3.34 -15.01 -4.81
CA HIS A 12 3.21 -13.60 -5.17
C HIS A 12 4.48 -12.78 -4.87
N PRO A 13 5.07 -12.82 -3.66
CA PRO A 13 6.35 -12.14 -3.41
C PRO A 13 7.45 -12.54 -4.39
N HIS A 14 7.57 -13.83 -4.71
CA HIS A 14 8.58 -14.30 -5.67
C HIS A 14 8.31 -13.79 -7.10
N SER A 15 7.04 -13.56 -7.49
CA SER A 15 6.71 -12.99 -8.81
C SER A 15 7.15 -11.54 -8.98
N VAL A 16 7.48 -10.86 -7.88
CA VAL A 16 7.98 -9.48 -7.83
C VAL A 16 9.40 -9.41 -7.23
N ASP A 17 10.14 -10.52 -7.25
CA ASP A 17 11.51 -10.63 -6.72
C ASP A 17 11.67 -10.22 -5.24
N GLU A 18 10.67 -10.49 -4.41
CA GLU A 18 10.68 -10.20 -2.97
C GLU A 18 10.55 -11.45 -2.10
N SER A 19 11.18 -11.41 -0.93
CA SER A 19 10.85 -12.33 0.17
C SER A 19 9.49 -12.00 0.77
N TYR A 20 8.86 -12.98 1.42
CA TYR A 20 7.58 -12.79 2.11
C TYR A 20 7.61 -11.61 3.10
N PHE A 21 8.71 -11.45 3.85
CA PHE A 21 8.83 -10.39 4.85
C PHE A 21 9.01 -9.00 4.22
N GLU A 22 9.76 -8.89 3.12
CA GLU A 22 9.89 -7.63 2.37
C GLU A 22 8.53 -7.19 1.81
N HIS A 23 7.81 -8.14 1.21
CA HIS A 23 6.49 -7.91 0.68
C HIS A 23 5.49 -7.52 1.78
N LEU A 24 5.49 -8.23 2.90
CA LEU A 24 4.60 -7.95 4.04
C LEU A 24 4.87 -6.58 4.64
N LEU A 25 6.14 -6.21 4.85
CA LEU A 25 6.51 -4.92 5.43
C LEU A 25 6.12 -3.77 4.49
N PHE A 26 6.38 -3.91 3.19
CA PHE A 26 5.96 -2.92 2.20
C PHE A 26 4.44 -2.80 2.15
N ALA A 27 3.73 -3.91 1.95
CA ALA A 27 2.28 -3.93 1.82
C ALA A 27 1.58 -3.40 3.07
N GLY A 28 2.09 -3.76 4.26
CA GLY A 28 1.61 -3.24 5.54
C GLY A 28 1.80 -1.72 5.66
N THR A 29 2.99 -1.21 5.35
CA THR A 29 3.27 0.23 5.37
C THR A 29 2.44 1.00 4.34
N PHE A 30 2.30 0.43 3.13
CA PHE A 30 1.49 0.99 2.06
C PHE A 30 0.01 1.08 2.47
N SER A 31 -0.54 0.00 3.02
CA SER A 31 -1.91 -0.07 3.51
C SER A 31 -2.18 0.96 4.59
N GLY A 32 -1.31 1.09 5.60
CA GLY A 32 -1.46 2.09 6.66
C GLY A 32 -1.54 3.52 6.12
N LYS A 33 -0.67 3.88 5.18
CA LYS A 33 -0.71 5.20 4.52
C LYS A 33 -1.98 5.39 3.69
N LEU A 34 -2.43 4.36 2.98
CA LEU A 34 -3.65 4.41 2.18
C LEU A 34 -4.89 4.64 3.07
N PHE A 35 -4.98 3.97 4.22
CA PHE A 35 -6.04 4.18 5.20
C PHE A 35 -6.07 5.63 5.71
N ILE A 36 -4.90 6.20 6.04
CA ILE A 36 -4.81 7.60 6.47
C ILE A 36 -5.25 8.55 5.35
N ALA A 37 -4.85 8.30 4.10
CA ALA A 37 -5.29 9.10 2.96
C ALA A 37 -6.81 9.04 2.77
N GLY A 38 -7.41 7.84 2.92
CA GLY A 38 -8.86 7.65 2.89
C GLY A 38 -9.59 8.36 4.02
N LEU A 39 -9.07 8.30 5.25
CA LEU A 39 -9.59 9.06 6.39
C LEU A 39 -9.53 10.57 6.15
N ALA A 40 -8.41 11.07 5.62
CA ALA A 40 -8.28 12.49 5.26
C ALA A 40 -9.31 12.91 4.20
N ALA A 41 -9.53 12.07 3.18
CA ALA A 41 -10.55 12.32 2.16
C ALA A 41 -11.97 12.28 2.73
N LEU A 42 -12.25 11.36 3.66
CA LEU A 42 -13.54 11.26 4.34
C LEU A 42 -13.81 12.51 5.21
N CYS A 43 -12.82 12.94 6.00
CA CYS A 43 -12.91 14.18 6.76
C CYS A 43 -13.15 15.39 5.84
N HIS A 44 -12.44 15.47 4.71
CA HIS A 44 -12.64 16.51 3.72
C HIS A 44 -14.05 16.48 3.11
N ALA A 45 -14.60 15.29 2.83
CA ALA A 45 -15.96 15.16 2.30
C ALA A 45 -17.04 15.68 3.25
N VAL A 46 -16.82 15.57 4.57
CA VAL A 46 -17.73 16.11 5.60
C VAL A 46 -17.42 17.58 5.91
N LEU A 47 -16.14 17.94 5.96
CA LEU A 47 -15.62 19.27 6.31
C LEU A 47 -14.69 19.75 5.17
N PRO A 48 -15.23 20.40 4.12
CA PRO A 48 -14.50 20.69 2.89
C PRO A 48 -13.29 21.63 3.05
N PHE A 49 -13.19 22.33 4.18
CA PHE A 49 -12.04 23.18 4.53
C PHE A 49 -10.88 22.42 5.18
N THR A 50 -11.05 21.13 5.49
CA THR A 50 -9.99 20.29 6.08
C THR A 50 -9.29 19.46 5.02
N PHE A 51 -7.99 19.22 5.15
CA PHE A 51 -7.22 18.26 4.33
C PHE A 51 -7.28 18.45 2.80
N GLU A 52 -7.55 19.66 2.29
CA GLU A 52 -7.80 19.96 0.86
C GLU A 52 -6.83 19.31 -0.14
N LYS A 53 -5.55 19.22 0.21
CA LYS A 53 -4.50 18.62 -0.64
C LYS A 53 -3.86 17.37 -0.03
N THR A 54 -4.20 17.02 1.21
CA THR A 54 -3.52 15.97 1.96
C THR A 54 -3.79 14.60 1.35
N ALA A 55 -5.07 14.27 1.10
CA ALA A 55 -5.43 13.00 0.50
C ALA A 55 -4.77 12.82 -0.87
N SER A 56 -4.93 13.80 -1.77
CA SER A 56 -4.35 13.74 -3.12
C SER A 56 -2.83 13.63 -3.12
N ARG A 57 -2.13 14.37 -2.25
CA ARG A 57 -0.67 14.26 -2.13
C ARG A 57 -0.26 12.86 -1.67
N MET A 58 -0.92 12.31 -0.66
CA MET A 58 -0.61 10.97 -0.15
C MET A 58 -0.88 9.88 -1.20
N ILE A 59 -1.98 9.98 -1.95
CA ILE A 59 -2.27 9.04 -3.05
C ILE A 59 -1.22 9.15 -4.15
N ASN A 60 -0.79 10.35 -4.54
CA ASN A 60 0.27 10.53 -5.53
C ASN A 60 1.61 9.92 -5.08
N GLU A 61 1.98 10.13 -3.80
CA GLU A 61 3.17 9.49 -3.22
C GLU A 61 3.06 7.97 -3.23
N LEU A 62 1.91 7.42 -2.83
CA LEU A 62 1.66 5.98 -2.85
C LEU A 62 1.71 5.42 -4.27
N HIS A 63 1.10 6.11 -5.22
CA HIS A 63 1.09 5.74 -6.63
C HIS A 63 2.52 5.70 -7.20
N HIS A 64 3.33 6.74 -6.94
CA HIS A 64 4.73 6.78 -7.38
C HIS A 64 5.57 5.64 -6.76
N ARG A 65 5.36 5.37 -5.46
CA ARG A 65 6.05 4.26 -4.77
C ARG A 65 5.63 2.89 -5.30
N MET A 66 4.37 2.72 -5.70
CA MET A 66 3.88 1.48 -6.31
C MET A 66 4.39 1.31 -7.75
N HIS A 67 4.44 2.39 -8.53
CA HIS A 67 4.91 2.34 -9.91
C HIS A 67 6.41 2.04 -10.00
N ASN A 68 7.20 2.63 -9.11
CA ASN A 68 8.65 2.40 -9.06
C ASN A 68 9.05 1.12 -8.31
N ARG A 69 8.07 0.28 -7.93
CA ARG A 69 8.28 -0.97 -7.21
C ARG A 69 8.62 -2.14 -8.15
N SER A 70 8.13 -2.11 -9.39
CA SER A 70 8.55 -3.09 -10.38
C SER A 70 9.94 -2.71 -10.88
N LYS A 71 10.89 -3.63 -10.75
CA LYS A 71 12.06 -3.65 -11.64
C LYS A 71 11.61 -3.98 -13.07
#